data_AF-A0A7Y7NWN5-F1
#
_entry.id   AF-A0A7Y7NWN5-F1
#
_cell.length_a   1.000
_cell.length_b   1.000
_cell.length_c   1.000
_cell.angle_alpha   90.00
_cell.angle_beta   90.00
_cell.angle_gamma   90.00
#
_symmetry.space_group_name_H-M   'P 1'
#
loop_
_entity.id
_entity.type
_entity.pdbx_description
1 polymer ?
#
loop_
_entity_poly.entity_id
_entity_poly.type
_entity_poly.pdbx_seq_one_letter_code
_entity_poly.pdbx_strand_id
1 'polypeptide(L)'
;MKKIAITIILIITAIQVKCQSIGDFRSISDGGWNNSSIWQIFTGSSWEATSQNPALQYTNIYVYHNVILATNIELKANLIIENGSVSINGNTLKIINNLQINNGQLIGGENSTLEINAASNIVELPQITLDNLTINSAQGIIVGGDLTINNELNLQNGILNLGENNLILTANANIKGNFDKNTMISAGNNSIIRKYTNNSNSYFFPIGSTSINNRYAPVEFKFNSGTFNLASFIEVSVSNMKQLDVSLNTTSYIKRFWNINSFGISNYYCDLDFQYSDEDIIGSENEIICMEVKNGDFTKGKYADPSTNKMSISTTEFGQYTGSSTNWVLGCELTKFEATEENAFVSLNWITASESDTKQFEIERSIDAVNFEQIGIVSAAGNSNELNYYSFNDENFSNHSIYYYRLKTIDNNGSISISNTIKINIKKSQSLPTTIFDKSNNQIIVNNDSELNHPCLIQIIGFDGKIVSANEFELTEGANKLVIDANLIENGIYIVSIKDNSQFSSTKLLIY
;
A
#
# COMPACT_ATOMS: atom_id res chain seq x y z
N MET A 1 -41.65 44.64 -0.41
CA MET A 1 -40.57 44.12 0.46
C MET A 1 -39.45 43.55 -0.40
N LYS A 2 -38.31 44.22 -0.49
CA LYS A 2 -36.97 43.66 -0.76
C LYS A 2 -35.97 44.80 -0.59
N LYS A 3 -35.29 44.84 0.56
CA LYS A 3 -34.18 45.75 0.85
C LYS A 3 -32.93 45.15 0.20
N ILE A 4 -32.25 45.94 -0.63
CA ILE A 4 -30.92 45.63 -1.17
C ILE A 4 -29.91 46.04 -0.10
N ALA A 5 -29.17 45.08 0.45
CA ALA A 5 -28.00 45.34 1.28
C ALA A 5 -26.76 45.15 0.42
N ILE A 6 -26.02 46.24 0.22
CA ILE A 6 -24.70 46.24 -0.42
C ILE A 6 -23.68 45.98 0.70
N THR A 7 -23.06 44.79 0.68
CA THR A 7 -21.96 44.44 1.58
C THR A 7 -20.66 44.92 0.95
N ILE A 8 -20.05 45.96 1.54
CA ILE A 8 -18.69 46.40 1.23
C ILE A 8 -17.73 45.42 1.90
N ILE A 9 -17.01 44.63 1.11
CA ILE A 9 -15.92 43.77 1.58
C ILE A 9 -14.69 44.65 1.75
N LEU A 10 -14.39 45.02 3.00
CA LEU A 10 -13.15 45.67 3.38
C LEU A 10 -12.05 44.59 3.44
N ILE A 11 -11.15 44.58 2.46
CA ILE A 11 -9.94 43.75 2.49
C ILE A 11 -9.00 44.37 3.53
N ILE A 12 -9.07 43.89 4.77
CA ILE A 12 -8.06 44.17 5.79
C ILE A 12 -6.88 43.25 5.47
N THR A 13 -5.85 43.78 4.83
CA THR A 13 -4.52 43.16 4.84
C THR A 13 -4.08 43.06 6.30
N ALA A 14 -4.01 41.84 6.82
CA ALA A 14 -3.48 41.57 8.15
C ALA A 14 -2.00 41.95 8.19
N ILE A 15 -1.70 43.19 8.59
CA ILE A 15 -0.40 43.53 9.14
C ILE A 15 -0.35 42.76 10.47
N GLN A 16 0.41 41.66 10.52
CA GLN A 16 0.77 41.06 11.80
C GLN A 16 1.57 42.11 12.59
N VAL A 17 0.90 42.81 13.50
CA VAL A 17 1.56 43.64 14.50
C VAL A 17 2.26 42.68 15.44
N LYS A 18 3.55 42.42 15.19
CA LYS A 18 4.40 41.65 16.11
C LYS A 18 4.47 42.43 17.42
N CYS A 19 4.07 41.79 18.51
CA CYS A 19 4.05 42.41 19.83
C CYS A 19 5.49 42.62 20.32
N GLN A 20 6.04 43.81 20.09
CA GLN A 20 7.37 44.21 20.59
C GLN A 20 7.30 44.44 22.09
N SER A 21 8.27 43.90 22.83
CA SER A 21 8.38 44.07 24.28
C SER A 21 9.66 44.81 24.64
N ILE A 22 9.63 45.60 25.73
CA ILE A 22 10.82 46.28 26.24
C ILE A 22 11.93 45.24 26.42
N GLY A 23 13.10 45.50 25.84
CA GLY A 23 14.26 44.59 25.88
C GLY A 23 14.36 43.60 24.73
N ASP A 24 13.43 43.61 23.77
CA ASP A 24 13.59 42.87 22.51
C ASP A 24 14.79 43.39 21.74
N PHE A 25 15.51 42.50 21.05
CA PHE A 25 16.65 42.82 20.19
C PHE A 25 16.30 42.64 18.72
N ARG A 26 16.90 43.44 17.84
CA ARG A 26 16.90 43.17 16.39
C ARG A 26 18.24 43.45 15.74
N SER A 27 18.61 42.66 14.74
CA SER A 27 19.79 42.96 13.93
C SER A 27 19.49 44.06 12.89
N ILE A 28 20.43 44.99 12.71
CA ILE A 28 20.34 46.12 11.77
C ILE A 28 21.36 46.07 10.62
N SER A 29 22.33 45.16 10.71
CA SER A 29 23.32 44.89 9.67
C SER A 29 23.91 43.50 9.84
N ASP A 30 24.64 43.03 8.83
CA ASP A 30 25.41 41.79 8.91
C ASP A 30 26.56 41.93 9.93
N GLY A 31 26.95 40.82 10.57
CA GLY A 31 28.15 40.80 11.41
C GLY A 31 28.19 39.69 12.46
N GLY A 32 29.17 39.76 13.37
CA GLY A 32 29.33 38.80 14.45
C GLY A 32 28.32 39.02 15.58
N TRP A 33 27.79 37.94 16.16
CA TRP A 33 26.81 38.00 17.27
C TRP A 33 27.27 38.91 18.42
N ASN A 34 28.55 38.87 18.76
CA ASN A 34 29.12 39.65 19.87
C ASN A 34 29.47 41.11 19.51
N ASN A 35 29.22 41.55 18.29
CA ASN A 35 29.41 42.93 17.88
C ASN A 35 28.15 43.75 18.18
N SER A 36 28.11 44.45 19.31
CA SER A 36 26.94 45.25 19.72
C SER A 36 26.48 46.28 18.69
N SER A 37 27.37 46.75 17.79
CA SER A 37 27.00 47.72 16.74
C SER A 37 26.00 47.19 15.70
N ILE A 38 25.82 45.87 15.59
CA ILE A 38 24.83 45.29 14.66
C ILE A 38 23.44 45.15 15.28
N TRP A 39 23.29 45.51 16.56
CA TRP A 39 22.07 45.27 17.33
C TRP A 39 21.40 46.58 17.76
N GLN A 40 20.07 46.53 17.79
CA GLN A 40 19.25 47.51 18.50
C GLN A 40 18.42 46.81 19.57
N ILE A 41 18.07 47.56 20.63
CA ILE A 41 17.17 47.14 21.70
C ILE A 41 15.90 47.99 21.67
N PHE A 42 14.73 47.38 21.93
CA PHE A 42 13.47 48.11 22.02
C PHE A 42 13.29 48.70 23.42
N THR A 43 13.07 50.01 23.52
CA THR A 43 12.94 50.73 24.80
C THR A 43 11.49 50.86 25.28
N GLY A 44 10.54 50.30 24.54
CA GLY A 44 9.09 50.44 24.79
C GLY A 44 8.42 51.48 23.90
N SER A 45 9.20 52.32 23.24
CA SER A 45 8.70 53.32 22.28
C SER A 45 9.50 53.35 20.98
N SER A 46 10.80 53.07 21.03
CA SER A 46 11.70 53.07 19.88
C SER A 46 12.74 51.95 19.94
N TRP A 47 13.33 51.67 18.78
CA TRP A 47 14.53 50.84 18.65
C TRP A 47 15.77 51.73 18.73
N GLU A 48 16.67 51.43 19.66
CA GLU A 48 17.85 52.25 19.94
C GLU A 48 19.12 51.40 19.89
N ALA A 49 20.25 52.03 19.53
CA ALA A 49 21.55 51.35 19.57
C ALA A 49 21.89 50.91 21.00
N THR A 50 22.54 49.77 21.13
CA THR A 50 22.88 49.18 22.43
C THR A 50 24.34 48.80 22.50
N SER A 51 24.92 48.86 23.70
CA SER A 51 26.24 48.32 23.98
C SER A 51 26.20 46.87 24.47
N GLN A 52 24.99 46.32 24.69
CA GLN A 52 24.75 44.95 25.16
C GLN A 52 24.58 43.99 23.99
N ASN A 53 25.02 42.75 24.16
CA ASN A 53 24.77 41.67 23.20
C ASN A 53 23.46 40.92 23.55
N PRO A 54 22.79 40.29 22.58
CA PRO A 54 21.57 39.54 22.85
C PRO A 54 21.87 38.25 23.62
N ALA A 55 21.52 38.21 24.91
CA ALA A 55 21.60 37.02 25.78
C ALA A 55 20.73 37.10 27.07
N LEU A 56 19.88 38.13 27.22
CA LEU A 56 19.16 38.42 28.48
C LEU A 56 17.94 37.51 28.70
N GLN A 57 17.45 37.49 29.94
CA GLN A 57 16.35 36.62 30.37
C GLN A 57 15.00 37.13 29.81
N TYR A 58 14.33 36.30 28.99
CA TYR A 58 12.92 36.39 28.58
C TYR A 58 12.49 37.46 27.55
N THR A 59 13.37 37.93 26.66
CA THR A 59 12.99 38.82 25.54
C THR A 59 13.03 38.09 24.18
N ASN A 60 12.63 38.76 23.10
CA ASN A 60 12.71 38.25 21.73
C ASN A 60 13.94 38.81 21.00
N ILE A 61 14.60 38.00 20.17
CA ILE A 61 15.69 38.40 19.28
C ILE A 61 15.25 38.18 17.84
N TYR A 62 15.04 39.27 17.10
CA TYR A 62 14.65 39.25 15.70
C TYR A 62 15.88 39.37 14.79
N VAL A 63 16.14 38.36 13.97
CA VAL A 63 17.27 38.34 13.03
C VAL A 63 16.79 38.67 11.62
N TYR A 64 17.08 39.88 11.16
CA TYR A 64 16.76 40.37 9.81
C TYR A 64 17.96 40.36 8.85
N HIS A 65 19.16 40.17 9.37
CA HIS A 65 20.46 40.26 8.68
C HIS A 65 21.30 39.01 8.97
N ASN A 66 22.43 38.83 8.28
CA ASN A 66 23.32 37.68 8.48
C ASN A 66 24.17 37.84 9.75
N VAL A 67 23.93 36.97 10.71
CA VAL A 67 24.60 36.97 12.01
C VAL A 67 25.46 35.72 12.17
N ILE A 68 26.72 35.91 12.57
CA ILE A 68 27.71 34.84 12.64
C ILE A 68 28.16 34.65 14.09
N LEU A 69 28.16 33.41 14.59
CA LEU A 69 28.74 33.09 15.90
C LEU A 69 30.27 33.05 15.80
N ALA A 70 30.93 33.76 16.72
CA ALA A 70 32.38 33.73 16.92
C ALA A 70 32.77 33.05 18.25
N THR A 71 31.79 32.76 19.10
CA THR A 71 31.92 32.05 20.37
C THR A 71 30.67 31.21 20.59
N ASN A 72 30.70 30.33 21.59
CA ASN A 72 29.51 29.66 22.08
C ASN A 72 28.51 30.69 22.63
N ILE A 73 27.22 30.47 22.36
CA ILE A 73 26.13 31.34 22.80
C ILE A 73 25.05 30.49 23.47
N GLU A 74 24.64 30.90 24.68
CA GLU A 74 23.47 30.38 25.38
C GLU A 74 22.35 31.43 25.35
N LEU A 75 21.23 31.10 24.71
CA LEU A 75 20.07 31.98 24.53
C LEU A 75 18.94 31.61 25.48
N LYS A 76 18.68 32.51 26.43
CA LYS A 76 17.49 32.49 27.30
C LYS A 76 16.30 33.26 26.71
N ALA A 77 16.56 34.01 25.64
CA ALA A 77 15.58 34.73 24.83
C ALA A 77 14.97 33.81 23.75
N ASN A 78 13.83 34.22 23.19
CA ASN A 78 13.29 33.59 21.98
C ASN A 78 14.13 34.05 20.77
N LEU A 79 14.65 33.10 19.99
CA LEU A 79 15.33 33.41 18.73
C LEU A 79 14.34 33.32 17.57
N ILE A 80 14.17 34.41 16.83
CA ILE A 80 13.24 34.51 15.70
C ILE A 80 14.04 34.95 14.48
N ILE A 81 14.27 34.03 13.54
CA ILE A 81 15.00 34.30 12.31
C ILE A 81 14.01 34.70 11.22
N GLU A 82 13.98 35.99 10.89
CA GLU A 82 12.94 36.59 10.06
C GLU A 82 13.27 36.48 8.57
N ASN A 83 14.31 37.19 8.12
CA ASN A 83 14.79 37.19 6.73
C ASN A 83 16.31 37.04 6.65
N GLY A 84 17.00 37.09 7.80
CA GLY A 84 18.45 36.95 7.87
C GLY A 84 18.90 35.51 8.06
N SER A 85 20.13 35.34 8.54
CA SER A 85 20.67 34.04 8.89
C SER A 85 21.37 34.05 10.25
N VAL A 86 21.42 32.88 10.89
CA VAL A 86 22.29 32.65 12.06
C VAL A 86 23.23 31.49 11.72
N SER A 87 24.52 31.79 11.55
CA SER A 87 25.56 30.79 11.27
C SER A 87 26.28 30.37 12.54
N ILE A 88 26.18 29.09 12.91
CA ILE A 88 26.77 28.54 14.13
C ILE A 88 28.30 28.38 13.98
N ASN A 89 28.78 28.05 12.77
CA ASN A 89 30.18 27.74 12.49
C ASN A 89 30.74 26.64 13.41
N GLY A 90 31.93 26.79 13.98
CA GLY A 90 32.53 25.83 14.91
C GLY A 90 32.17 26.06 16.38
N ASN A 91 30.98 26.63 16.67
CA ASN A 91 30.55 26.96 18.02
C ASN A 91 29.31 26.18 18.45
N THR A 92 28.91 26.37 19.70
CA THR A 92 27.62 25.92 20.23
C THR A 92 26.60 27.06 20.23
N LEU A 93 25.44 26.81 19.62
CA LEU A 93 24.23 27.59 19.85
C LEU A 93 23.30 26.78 20.75
N LYS A 94 23.08 27.26 21.98
CA LYS A 94 22.18 26.63 22.94
C LYS A 94 20.93 27.48 23.10
N ILE A 95 19.78 26.90 22.78
CA ILE A 95 18.46 27.52 22.91
C ILE A 95 17.80 26.99 24.19
N ILE A 96 17.47 27.88 25.12
CA ILE A 96 16.75 27.55 26.36
C ILE A 96 15.25 27.82 26.25
N ASN A 97 14.85 28.74 25.37
CA ASN A 97 13.45 29.10 25.16
C ASN A 97 12.99 28.70 23.75
N ASN A 98 12.40 29.60 22.97
CA ASN A 98 11.92 29.26 21.64
C ASN A 98 12.97 29.50 20.53
N LEU A 99 12.93 28.67 19.49
CA LEU A 99 13.55 28.91 18.18
C LEU A 99 12.44 28.92 17.14
N GLN A 100 12.32 30.02 16.41
CA GLN A 100 11.38 30.17 15.30
C GLN A 100 12.15 30.64 14.07
N ILE A 101 11.92 29.98 12.94
CA ILE A 101 12.52 30.32 11.66
C ILE A 101 11.37 30.63 10.71
N ASN A 102 11.26 31.89 10.29
CA ASN A 102 10.24 32.35 9.35
C ASN A 102 10.78 32.21 7.92
N ASN A 103 11.23 33.31 7.30
CA ASN A 103 11.84 33.29 5.96
C ASN A 103 13.38 33.29 6.00
N GLY A 104 13.96 33.24 7.21
CA GLY A 104 15.41 33.24 7.41
C GLY A 104 16.02 31.83 7.40
N GLN A 105 17.30 31.74 7.78
CA GLN A 105 18.03 30.48 7.79
C GLN A 105 18.82 30.27 9.07
N LEU A 106 18.75 29.05 9.63
CA LEU A 106 19.72 28.58 10.61
C LEU A 106 20.77 27.75 9.87
N ILE A 107 22.04 28.13 9.98
CA ILE A 107 23.13 27.52 9.22
C ILE A 107 24.09 26.83 10.19
N GLY A 108 24.16 25.50 10.08
CA GLY A 108 25.13 24.68 10.78
C GLY A 108 26.43 24.49 9.98
N GLY A 109 27.15 23.41 10.24
CA GLY A 109 28.37 23.02 9.54
C GLY A 109 29.07 21.84 10.20
N GLU A 110 30.25 21.49 9.67
CA GLU A 110 31.01 20.31 10.10
C GLU A 110 31.45 20.30 11.56
N ASN A 111 31.45 21.46 12.23
CA ASN A 111 31.87 21.59 13.63
C ASN A 111 30.81 22.30 14.49
N SER A 112 29.59 22.48 13.98
CA SER A 112 28.55 23.24 14.68
C SER A 112 27.80 22.37 15.68
N THR A 113 27.55 22.90 16.87
CA THR A 113 26.72 22.24 17.87
C THR A 113 25.43 23.03 18.10
N LEU A 114 24.29 22.35 18.03
CA LEU A 114 22.99 22.90 18.42
C LEU A 114 22.49 22.16 19.66
N GLU A 115 22.11 22.90 20.70
CA GLU A 115 21.46 22.35 21.89
C GLU A 115 20.08 22.97 22.04
N ILE A 116 19.03 22.16 22.09
CA ILE A 116 17.67 22.60 22.37
C ILE A 116 17.28 22.10 23.75
N ASN A 117 17.31 23.01 24.73
CA ASN A 117 16.95 22.75 26.11
C ASN A 117 15.62 23.46 26.41
N ALA A 118 14.65 22.77 26.99
CA ALA A 118 13.46 23.39 27.59
C ALA A 118 12.64 24.33 26.68
N ALA A 119 12.57 24.06 25.37
CA ALA A 119 11.67 24.80 24.50
C ALA A 119 10.21 24.59 24.94
N SER A 120 9.52 25.71 25.22
CA SER A 120 8.10 25.72 25.62
C SER A 120 7.16 25.38 24.47
N ASN A 121 7.66 25.42 23.23
CA ASN A 121 6.97 25.01 22.01
C ASN A 121 7.83 23.99 21.25
N ILE A 122 7.18 23.26 20.34
CA ILE A 122 7.89 22.40 19.40
C ILE A 122 8.78 23.26 18.50
N VAL A 123 10.06 22.93 18.44
CA VAL A 123 11.01 23.54 17.50
C VAL A 123 10.94 22.79 16.18
N GLU A 124 10.88 23.51 15.07
CA GLU A 124 11.00 22.96 13.73
C GLU A 124 12.38 23.31 13.16
N LEU A 125 13.19 22.29 12.86
CA LEU A 125 14.51 22.48 12.25
C LEU A 125 14.42 22.41 10.72
N PRO A 126 15.03 23.33 9.97
CA PRO A 126 15.11 23.23 8.53
C PRO A 126 16.06 22.10 8.12
N GLN A 127 16.23 21.89 6.82
CA GLN A 127 17.37 21.11 6.33
C GLN A 127 18.67 21.72 6.86
N ILE A 128 19.42 20.94 7.63
CA ILE A 128 20.61 21.42 8.32
C ILE A 128 21.61 20.29 8.53
N THR A 129 22.89 20.62 8.37
CA THR A 129 24.00 19.76 8.78
C THR A 129 24.59 20.29 10.07
N LEU A 130 24.72 19.43 11.07
CA LEU A 130 25.33 19.73 12.37
C LEU A 130 26.42 18.71 12.67
N ASP A 131 27.42 19.12 13.44
CA ASP A 131 28.35 18.16 14.04
C ASP A 131 27.68 17.43 15.20
N ASN A 132 27.09 18.19 16.11
CA ASN A 132 26.40 17.67 17.28
C ASN A 132 25.01 18.31 17.42
N LEU A 133 24.01 17.49 17.76
CA LEU A 133 22.67 17.93 18.14
C LEU A 133 22.31 17.34 19.51
N THR A 134 21.99 18.18 20.48
CA THR A 134 21.41 17.75 21.76
C THR A 134 19.96 18.18 21.88
N ILE A 135 19.09 17.23 22.22
CA ILE A 135 17.68 17.47 22.48
C ILE A 135 17.39 17.14 23.95
N ASN A 136 17.05 18.18 24.70
CA ASN A 136 16.59 18.08 26.08
C ASN A 136 15.30 18.90 26.23
N SER A 137 14.27 18.50 25.48
CA SER A 137 12.99 19.19 25.41
C SER A 137 11.87 18.16 25.43
N ALA A 138 11.02 18.17 26.47
CA ALA A 138 9.91 17.24 26.58
C ALA A 138 8.90 17.34 25.42
N GLN A 139 8.82 18.50 24.75
CA GLN A 139 8.00 18.70 23.55
C GLN A 139 8.60 18.04 22.30
N GLY A 140 9.88 17.66 22.35
CA GLY A 140 10.62 17.17 21.19
C GLY A 140 10.93 18.27 20.17
N ILE A 141 11.31 17.82 18.97
CA ILE A 141 11.64 18.64 17.80
C ILE A 141 11.01 17.97 16.57
N ILE A 142 10.56 18.77 15.61
CA ILE A 142 10.19 18.31 14.27
C ILE A 142 11.28 18.73 13.28
N VAL A 143 11.58 17.87 12.34
CA VAL A 143 12.50 18.15 11.24
C VAL A 143 11.68 18.53 10.00
N GLY A 144 11.81 19.78 9.55
CA GLY A 144 11.18 20.34 8.35
C GLY A 144 12.00 20.18 7.06
N GLY A 145 13.22 19.63 7.13
CA GLY A 145 14.06 19.24 5.98
C GLY A 145 15.18 18.31 6.42
N ASP A 146 15.77 17.51 5.52
CA ASP A 146 16.78 16.49 5.88
C ASP A 146 17.84 16.95 6.90
N LEU A 147 18.01 16.18 7.96
CA LEU A 147 18.94 16.47 9.06
C LEU A 147 20.19 15.58 8.91
N THR A 148 21.36 16.21 8.83
CA THR A 148 22.65 15.48 8.83
C THR A 148 23.40 15.72 10.13
N ILE A 149 23.85 14.64 10.79
CA ILE A 149 24.68 14.69 11.99
C ILE A 149 26.03 14.05 11.71
N ASN A 150 27.12 14.76 12.01
CA ASN A 150 28.48 14.29 11.72
C ASN A 150 29.15 13.54 12.89
N ASN A 151 28.79 13.81 14.14
CA ASN A 151 29.47 13.25 15.31
C ASN A 151 28.54 12.75 16.43
N GLU A 152 27.64 13.56 16.98
CA GLU A 152 26.76 13.10 18.07
C GLU A 152 25.32 13.59 17.94
N LEU A 153 24.35 12.67 17.99
CA LEU A 153 22.95 12.95 18.25
C LEU A 153 22.63 12.52 19.69
N ASN A 154 22.43 13.47 20.58
CA ASN A 154 22.17 13.23 22.00
C ASN A 154 20.72 13.53 22.35
N LEU A 155 19.89 12.48 22.50
CA LEU A 155 18.51 12.56 22.96
C LEU A 155 18.47 12.37 24.47
N GLN A 156 18.52 13.48 25.21
CA GLN A 156 18.42 13.47 26.67
C GLN A 156 16.97 13.40 27.15
N ASN A 157 16.07 14.07 26.42
CA ASN A 157 14.63 14.09 26.68
C ASN A 157 13.88 14.55 25.43
N GLY A 158 12.79 13.86 25.10
CA GLY A 158 11.89 14.20 24.00
C GLY A 158 12.16 13.46 22.70
N ILE A 159 11.22 13.61 21.77
CA ILE A 159 11.22 12.91 20.48
C ILE A 159 11.86 13.79 19.41
N LEU A 160 12.76 13.21 18.62
CA LEU A 160 13.13 13.76 17.31
C LEU A 160 12.16 13.21 16.27
N ASN A 161 11.22 14.03 15.80
CA ASN A 161 10.25 13.63 14.80
C ASN A 161 10.72 14.02 13.40
N LEU A 162 10.95 13.02 12.55
CA LEU A 162 11.46 13.25 11.20
C LEU A 162 10.40 13.77 10.22
N GLY A 163 9.11 13.61 10.54
CA GLY A 163 8.03 13.94 9.60
C GLY A 163 8.17 13.14 8.30
N GLU A 164 8.34 13.83 7.18
CA GLU A 164 8.60 13.25 5.85
C GLU A 164 10.07 13.32 5.43
N ASN A 165 10.95 13.76 6.33
CA ASN A 165 12.36 14.00 6.06
C ASN A 165 13.24 12.86 6.58
N ASN A 166 14.52 12.90 6.24
CA ASN A 166 15.48 11.86 6.61
C ASN A 166 16.47 12.34 7.67
N LEU A 167 16.93 11.39 8.48
CA LEU A 167 18.09 11.57 9.35
C LEU A 167 19.29 10.85 8.72
N ILE A 168 20.37 11.60 8.48
CA ILE A 168 21.61 11.10 7.91
C ILE A 168 22.70 11.18 8.97
N LEU A 169 23.21 10.03 9.38
CA LEU A 169 24.30 9.89 10.34
C LEU A 169 25.56 9.49 9.57
N THR A 170 26.62 10.31 9.63
CA THR A 170 27.90 9.95 9.00
C THR A 170 28.56 8.74 9.67
N ALA A 171 29.68 8.26 9.14
CA ALA A 171 30.41 7.11 9.70
C ALA A 171 30.81 7.30 11.18
N ASN A 172 31.13 8.52 11.59
CA ASN A 172 31.55 8.84 12.96
C ASN A 172 30.37 9.16 13.89
N ALA A 173 29.20 9.48 13.33
CA ALA A 173 28.04 9.88 14.10
C ALA A 173 27.53 8.76 15.02
N ASN A 174 27.34 9.09 16.31
CA ASN A 174 26.80 8.19 17.32
C ASN A 174 25.47 8.75 17.87
N ILE A 175 24.56 7.85 18.25
CA ILE A 175 23.32 8.21 18.92
C ILE A 175 23.48 7.89 20.41
N LYS A 176 23.16 8.85 21.28
CA LYS A 176 23.27 8.75 22.73
C LYS A 176 21.97 9.17 23.39
N GLY A 177 21.59 8.52 24.47
CA GLY A 177 20.38 8.84 25.21
C GLY A 177 19.93 7.71 26.13
N ASN A 178 18.87 7.97 26.89
CA ASN A 178 18.11 6.95 27.61
C ASN A 178 16.79 6.79 26.86
N PHE A 179 16.70 5.73 26.06
CA PHE A 179 15.65 5.64 25.06
C PHE A 179 14.41 4.90 25.55
N ASP A 180 13.25 5.49 25.26
CA ASP A 180 11.94 4.94 25.52
C ASP A 180 10.92 5.57 24.56
N LYS A 181 9.61 5.35 24.77
CA LYS A 181 8.56 5.93 23.93
C LYS A 181 8.45 7.46 23.98
N ASN A 182 9.11 8.12 24.92
CA ASN A 182 9.17 9.58 25.07
C ASN A 182 10.52 10.16 24.63
N THR A 183 11.56 9.32 24.49
CA THR A 183 12.89 9.71 24.05
C THR A 183 13.37 8.76 22.96
N MET A 184 12.99 9.07 21.72
CA MET A 184 13.25 8.25 20.53
C MET A 184 13.29 9.10 19.26
N ILE A 185 13.69 8.48 18.15
CA ILE A 185 13.57 9.04 16.81
C ILE A 185 12.27 8.50 16.22
N SER A 186 11.31 9.39 15.95
CA SER A 186 10.05 9.01 15.30
C SER A 186 10.22 9.06 13.79
N ALA A 187 10.15 7.91 13.15
CA ALA A 187 10.23 7.74 11.70
C ALA A 187 9.07 6.86 11.21
N GLY A 188 8.37 7.28 10.16
CA GLY A 188 7.32 6.51 9.48
C GLY A 188 7.76 5.95 8.12
N ASN A 189 6.78 5.55 7.30
CA ASN A 189 7.02 4.92 5.99
C ASN A 189 7.79 5.80 4.99
N ASN A 190 7.74 7.13 5.15
CA ASN A 190 8.31 8.10 4.22
C ASN A 190 9.63 8.71 4.72
N SER A 191 10.10 8.31 5.89
CA SER A 191 11.31 8.86 6.53
C SER A 191 12.24 7.71 6.89
N ILE A 192 13.53 7.87 6.63
CA ILE A 192 14.54 6.89 7.00
C ILE A 192 15.57 7.47 7.96
N ILE A 193 16.16 6.59 8.77
CA ILE A 193 17.44 6.85 9.42
C ILE A 193 18.52 6.13 8.61
N ARG A 194 19.41 6.88 7.95
CA ARG A 194 20.58 6.35 7.26
C ARG A 194 21.79 6.48 8.16
N LYS A 195 22.50 5.37 8.39
CA LYS A 195 23.80 5.35 9.08
C LYS A 195 24.88 4.89 8.12
N TYR A 196 25.81 5.78 7.78
CA TYR A 196 27.04 5.38 7.11
C TYR A 196 27.89 4.54 8.07
N THR A 197 28.52 3.51 7.52
CA THR A 197 29.37 2.55 8.24
C THR A 197 30.54 2.13 7.34
N ASN A 198 31.66 1.76 7.98
CA ASN A 198 32.85 1.24 7.32
C ASN A 198 33.44 0.02 8.04
N ASN A 199 32.67 -0.61 8.95
CA ASN A 199 33.13 -1.70 9.78
C ASN A 199 31.95 -2.58 10.27
N SER A 200 32.29 -3.76 10.78
CA SER A 200 31.33 -4.72 11.33
C SER A 200 31.00 -4.47 12.81
N ASN A 201 30.79 -3.22 13.22
CA ASN A 201 30.36 -2.91 14.60
C ASN A 201 28.87 -3.18 14.80
N SER A 202 28.43 -3.05 16.06
CA SER A 202 27.00 -2.99 16.39
C SER A 202 26.43 -1.59 16.17
N TYR A 203 25.20 -1.52 15.70
CA TYR A 203 24.47 -0.27 15.50
C TYR A 203 23.10 -0.35 16.14
N PHE A 204 22.75 0.68 16.91
CA PHE A 204 21.47 0.76 17.61
C PHE A 204 20.65 1.93 17.08
N PHE A 205 19.40 1.66 16.71
CA PHE A 205 18.46 2.66 16.22
C PHE A 205 17.32 2.78 17.23
N PRO A 206 17.26 3.87 18.03
CA PRO A 206 16.14 4.14 18.94
C PRO A 206 14.93 4.66 18.16
N ILE A 207 14.45 3.88 17.21
CA ILE A 207 13.40 4.28 16.27
C ILE A 207 12.02 3.93 16.84
N GLY A 208 10.99 4.66 16.42
CA GLY A 208 9.61 4.39 16.76
C GLY A 208 8.65 5.22 15.92
N SER A 209 7.40 5.27 16.34
CA SER A 209 6.36 6.05 15.66
C SER A 209 5.54 6.84 16.66
N THR A 210 5.28 8.11 16.35
CA THR A 210 4.30 8.92 17.06
C THR A 210 2.88 8.56 16.60
N SER A 211 1.99 8.34 17.56
CA SER A 211 0.54 8.13 17.33
C SER A 211 -0.22 8.61 18.56
N ILE A 212 -1.51 8.27 18.73
CA ILE A 212 -2.23 8.56 20.00
C ILE A 212 -1.43 8.06 21.21
N ASN A 213 -0.80 6.89 21.06
CA ASN A 213 0.24 6.41 21.96
C ASN A 213 1.54 6.26 21.18
N ASN A 214 2.61 6.89 21.65
CA ASN A 214 3.93 6.70 21.06
C ASN A 214 4.36 5.24 21.23
N ARG A 215 4.82 4.63 20.13
CA ARG A 215 5.26 3.22 20.09
C ARG A 215 6.74 3.18 19.78
N TYR A 216 7.49 2.69 20.75
CA TYR A 216 8.93 2.54 20.65
C TYR A 216 9.23 1.19 20.00
N ALA A 217 10.10 1.19 19.00
CA ALA A 217 10.36 0.04 18.15
C ALA A 217 11.83 -0.06 17.73
N PRO A 218 12.78 -0.06 18.68
CA PRO A 218 14.19 -0.02 18.34
C PRO A 218 14.62 -1.29 17.62
N VAL A 219 15.70 -1.16 16.86
CA VAL A 219 16.41 -2.28 16.26
C VAL A 219 17.90 -2.17 16.55
N GLU A 220 18.49 -3.29 16.93
CA GLU A 220 19.93 -3.45 17.10
C GLU A 220 20.48 -4.37 16.01
N PHE A 221 21.55 -3.93 15.36
CA PHE A 221 22.34 -4.67 14.40
C PHE A 221 23.62 -5.14 15.10
N LYS A 222 23.97 -6.41 14.93
CA LYS A 222 25.26 -6.98 15.36
C LYS A 222 25.90 -7.67 14.17
N PHE A 223 26.78 -6.97 13.47
CA PHE A 223 27.53 -7.56 12.37
C PHE A 223 28.60 -8.50 12.90
N ASN A 224 28.45 -9.80 12.64
CA ASN A 224 29.43 -10.82 12.95
C ASN A 224 30.51 -10.93 11.87
N SER A 225 30.16 -10.58 10.63
CA SER A 225 31.06 -10.45 9.48
C SER A 225 30.50 -9.46 8.47
N GLY A 226 31.34 -8.99 7.55
CA GLY A 226 30.95 -8.16 6.42
C GLY A 226 32.12 -7.47 5.75
N THR A 227 31.99 -7.18 4.46
CA THR A 227 32.90 -6.33 3.69
C THR A 227 32.21 -5.01 3.41
N PHE A 228 32.85 -3.90 3.77
CA PHE A 228 32.27 -2.55 3.72
C PHE A 228 33.07 -1.69 2.73
N ASN A 229 32.43 -1.33 1.61
CA ASN A 229 33.00 -0.42 0.62
C ASN A 229 32.94 1.04 1.10
N LEU A 230 33.62 1.93 0.37
CA LEU A 230 33.50 3.37 0.60
C LEU A 230 32.03 3.81 0.49
N ALA A 231 31.60 4.66 1.42
CA ALA A 231 30.22 5.16 1.52
C ALA A 231 29.16 4.07 1.74
N SER A 232 29.53 2.94 2.35
CA SER A 232 28.55 1.94 2.79
C SER A 232 27.60 2.51 3.84
N PHE A 233 26.35 2.08 3.80
CA PHE A 233 25.35 2.50 4.78
C PHE A 233 24.30 1.42 5.03
N ILE A 234 23.63 1.57 6.17
CA ILE A 234 22.37 0.90 6.50
C ILE A 234 21.27 1.94 6.66
N GLU A 235 20.05 1.56 6.29
CA GLU A 235 18.85 2.39 6.41
C GLU A 235 17.78 1.63 7.18
N VAL A 236 17.08 2.34 8.05
CA VAL A 236 15.98 1.80 8.84
C VAL A 236 14.79 2.73 8.78
N SER A 237 13.61 2.16 8.55
CA SER A 237 12.31 2.79 8.83
C SER A 237 11.37 1.78 9.51
N VAL A 238 10.30 2.29 10.12
CA VAL A 238 9.27 1.45 10.75
C VAL A 238 7.88 1.82 10.23
N SER A 239 7.04 0.81 10.13
CA SER A 239 5.67 0.92 9.64
C SER A 239 4.69 0.44 10.72
N ASN A 240 3.72 1.28 11.08
CA ASN A 240 2.71 0.97 12.09
C ASN A 240 1.47 0.30 11.46
N MET A 241 1.70 -0.84 10.82
CA MET A 241 0.67 -1.65 10.21
C MET A 241 1.14 -3.10 10.11
N LYS A 242 0.21 -4.02 9.86
CA LYS A 242 0.54 -5.40 9.54
C LYS A 242 1.29 -5.46 8.20
N GLN A 243 2.35 -6.24 8.12
CA GLN A 243 3.05 -6.48 6.86
C GLN A 243 2.13 -7.27 5.89
N LEU A 244 2.18 -6.94 4.59
CA LEU A 244 1.17 -7.39 3.62
C LEU A 244 1.30 -8.88 3.26
N ASP A 245 2.49 -9.44 3.18
CA ASP A 245 2.67 -10.84 2.81
C ASP A 245 2.35 -11.79 3.98
N VAL A 246 2.52 -11.35 5.23
CA VAL A 246 1.98 -12.04 6.41
C VAL A 246 0.48 -11.77 6.62
N SER A 247 -0.19 -11.06 5.70
CA SER A 247 -1.61 -10.66 5.85
C SER A 247 -2.58 -11.84 5.96
N LEU A 248 -2.18 -13.03 5.52
CA LEU A 248 -2.95 -14.28 5.63
C LEU A 248 -3.04 -14.82 7.07
N ASN A 249 -2.11 -14.45 7.96
CA ASN A 249 -2.18 -14.86 9.36
C ASN A 249 -3.07 -13.90 10.16
N THR A 250 -4.28 -14.33 10.52
CA THR A 250 -5.22 -13.49 11.29
C THR A 250 -5.16 -13.74 12.81
N THR A 251 -4.35 -14.68 13.29
CA THR A 251 -4.38 -15.14 14.69
C THR A 251 -3.40 -14.36 15.57
N SER A 252 -2.10 -14.59 15.39
CA SER A 252 -1.04 -14.07 16.27
C SER A 252 0.05 -13.40 15.42
N TYR A 253 0.19 -12.08 15.52
CA TYR A 253 1.14 -11.29 14.74
C TYR A 253 1.46 -9.94 15.38
N ILE A 254 2.54 -9.32 14.92
CA ILE A 254 2.95 -7.97 15.28
C ILE A 254 2.42 -7.00 14.22
N LYS A 255 1.61 -6.02 14.63
CA LYS A 255 1.09 -4.92 13.79
C LYS A 255 2.16 -3.84 13.57
N ARG A 256 3.35 -4.28 13.19
CA ARG A 256 4.50 -3.44 12.86
C ARG A 256 5.48 -4.22 12.00
N PHE A 257 6.19 -3.51 11.14
CA PHE A 257 7.38 -4.06 10.50
C PHE A 257 8.48 -3.03 10.37
N TRP A 258 9.71 -3.53 10.32
CA TRP A 258 10.92 -2.77 10.05
C TRP A 258 11.28 -2.96 8.58
N ASN A 259 11.58 -1.88 7.89
CA ASN A 259 12.22 -1.95 6.58
C ASN A 259 13.70 -1.65 6.78
N ILE A 260 14.55 -2.59 6.38
CA ILE A 260 15.99 -2.44 6.45
C ILE A 260 16.56 -2.56 5.04
N ASN A 261 17.35 -1.57 4.66
CA ASN A 261 18.12 -1.60 3.42
C ASN A 261 19.60 -1.35 3.72
N SER A 262 20.45 -1.73 2.77
CA SER A 262 21.87 -1.37 2.84
C SER A 262 22.43 -1.12 1.45
N PHE A 263 23.57 -0.43 1.42
CA PHE A 263 24.35 -0.21 0.21
C PHE A 263 25.83 -0.36 0.52
N GLY A 264 26.59 -0.93 -0.41
CA GLY A 264 28.05 -1.06 -0.31
C GLY A 264 28.55 -2.14 0.66
N ILE A 265 27.65 -2.86 1.33
CA ILE A 265 27.97 -3.96 2.25
C ILE A 265 27.76 -5.30 1.55
N SER A 266 28.72 -6.21 1.63
CA SER A 266 28.63 -7.56 1.04
C SER A 266 29.20 -8.62 1.98
N ASN A 267 28.88 -9.90 1.71
CA ASN A 267 29.35 -11.06 2.49
C ASN A 267 29.16 -10.89 4.01
N TYR A 268 28.07 -10.25 4.42
CA TYR A 268 27.79 -9.98 5.83
C TYR A 268 26.96 -11.09 6.44
N TYR A 269 27.13 -11.27 7.76
CA TYR A 269 26.27 -12.05 8.61
C TYR A 269 25.93 -11.17 9.81
N CYS A 270 24.65 -10.87 9.99
CA CYS A 270 24.18 -9.89 10.96
C CYS A 270 23.08 -10.49 11.83
N ASP A 271 23.24 -10.39 13.15
CA ASP A 271 22.14 -10.64 14.07
C ASP A 271 21.34 -9.35 14.25
N LEU A 272 20.03 -9.46 14.10
CA LEU A 272 19.07 -8.38 14.27
C LEU A 272 18.21 -8.68 15.49
N ASP A 273 18.17 -7.73 16.43
CA ASP A 273 17.28 -7.75 17.59
C ASP A 273 16.26 -6.61 17.45
N PHE A 274 14.97 -6.97 17.41
CA PHE A 274 13.86 -6.03 17.33
C PHE A 274 13.12 -6.00 18.66
N GLN A 275 12.65 -4.83 19.07
CA GLN A 275 11.72 -4.69 20.19
C GLN A 275 10.45 -4.01 19.70
N TYR A 276 9.30 -4.46 20.19
CA TYR A 276 8.00 -3.87 19.90
C TYR A 276 7.26 -3.47 21.19
N SER A 277 6.21 -2.68 21.04
CA SER A 277 5.34 -2.26 22.14
C SER A 277 4.16 -3.24 22.29
N ASP A 278 3.53 -3.29 23.47
CA ASP A 278 2.36 -4.14 23.72
C ASP A 278 1.22 -3.85 22.72
N GLU A 279 1.08 -2.58 22.30
CA GLU A 279 0.09 -2.15 21.33
C GLU A 279 0.35 -2.70 19.91
N ASP A 280 1.53 -3.28 19.64
CA ASP A 280 1.84 -3.99 18.41
C ASP A 280 1.34 -5.44 18.42
N ILE A 281 1.03 -6.02 19.58
CA ILE A 281 0.72 -7.45 19.68
C ILE A 281 -0.75 -7.70 19.34
N ILE A 282 -0.98 -8.63 18.40
CA ILE A 282 -2.28 -9.22 18.10
C ILE A 282 -2.16 -10.71 18.40
N GLY A 283 -3.13 -11.28 19.14
CA GLY A 283 -3.15 -12.71 19.48
C GLY A 283 -2.22 -13.09 20.63
N SER A 284 -1.67 -14.31 20.55
CA SER A 284 -0.77 -14.86 21.57
C SER A 284 0.68 -14.61 21.20
N GLU A 285 1.38 -13.80 21.99
CA GLU A 285 2.80 -13.49 21.76
C GLU A 285 3.70 -14.73 21.81
N ASN A 286 3.35 -15.73 22.62
CA ASN A 286 4.09 -17.00 22.71
C ASN A 286 4.13 -17.77 21.38
N GLU A 287 3.23 -17.47 20.45
CA GLU A 287 3.17 -18.11 19.13
C GLU A 287 3.91 -17.31 18.06
N ILE A 288 4.31 -16.07 18.35
CA ILE A 288 4.90 -15.15 17.38
C ILE A 288 6.36 -15.54 17.15
N ILE A 289 6.77 -15.62 15.87
CA ILE A 289 8.15 -15.82 15.44
C ILE A 289 8.59 -14.59 14.66
N CYS A 290 9.85 -14.19 14.80
CA CYS A 290 10.47 -13.21 13.91
C CYS A 290 10.45 -13.73 12.48
N MET A 291 9.94 -12.94 11.55
CA MET A 291 9.84 -13.26 10.13
C MET A 291 10.60 -12.21 9.33
N GLU A 292 11.54 -12.65 8.51
CA GLU A 292 12.03 -11.86 7.38
C GLU A 292 11.14 -12.13 6.18
N VAL A 293 10.74 -11.06 5.50
CA VAL A 293 9.86 -11.10 4.32
C VAL A 293 10.60 -10.48 3.14
N LYS A 294 10.68 -11.24 2.05
CA LYS A 294 11.35 -10.81 0.82
C LYS A 294 10.68 -11.40 -0.40
N ASN A 295 10.17 -10.54 -1.30
CA ASN A 295 9.56 -10.96 -2.57
C ASN A 295 8.50 -12.06 -2.43
N GLY A 296 7.77 -12.11 -1.31
CA GLY A 296 6.80 -13.16 -1.00
C GLY A 296 7.38 -14.41 -0.32
N ASP A 297 8.70 -14.53 -0.19
CA ASP A 297 9.38 -15.57 0.58
C ASP A 297 9.56 -15.17 2.05
N PHE A 298 9.67 -16.17 2.91
CA PHE A 298 9.74 -16.01 4.35
C PHE A 298 10.91 -16.79 4.97
N THR A 299 11.76 -16.10 5.74
CA THR A 299 12.76 -16.73 6.61
C THR A 299 12.32 -16.60 8.06
N LYS A 300 12.40 -17.70 8.82
CA LYS A 300 12.03 -17.74 10.23
C LYS A 300 13.24 -17.46 11.12
N GLY A 301 13.08 -16.53 12.05
CA GLY A 301 14.00 -16.29 13.15
C GLY A 301 13.58 -17.03 14.42
N LYS A 302 13.82 -16.39 15.57
CA LYS A 302 13.45 -16.91 16.89
C LYS A 302 12.02 -16.52 17.27
N TYR A 303 11.44 -17.28 18.19
CA TYR A 303 10.21 -16.89 18.87
C TYR A 303 10.39 -15.54 19.56
N ALA A 304 9.31 -14.78 19.61
CA ALA A 304 9.15 -13.64 20.48
C ALA A 304 9.44 -14.04 21.94
N ASP A 305 10.05 -13.13 22.69
CA ASP A 305 10.23 -13.21 24.13
C ASP A 305 9.22 -12.26 24.81
N PRO A 306 8.10 -12.79 25.35
CA PRO A 306 7.06 -11.99 25.99
C PRO A 306 7.49 -11.26 27.26
N SER A 307 8.65 -11.60 27.83
CA SER A 307 9.16 -10.90 29.02
C SER A 307 9.82 -9.57 28.67
N THR A 308 10.25 -9.41 27.41
CA THR A 308 10.98 -8.23 26.94
C THR A 308 10.38 -7.59 25.68
N ASN A 309 9.34 -8.20 25.10
CA ASN A 309 8.74 -7.84 23.82
C ASN A 309 9.77 -7.76 22.70
N LYS A 310 10.64 -8.78 22.63
CA LYS A 310 11.74 -8.83 21.67
C LYS A 310 11.64 -10.04 20.77
N MET A 311 12.11 -9.88 19.55
CA MET A 311 12.29 -10.98 18.60
C MET A 311 13.60 -10.79 17.84
N SER A 312 14.20 -11.87 17.37
CA SER A 312 15.50 -11.79 16.68
C SER A 312 15.66 -12.79 15.56
N ILE A 313 16.54 -12.45 14.62
CA ILE A 313 16.90 -13.27 13.46
C ILE A 313 18.35 -12.99 13.07
N SER A 314 19.02 -13.99 12.52
CA SER A 314 20.33 -13.83 11.89
C SER A 314 20.14 -13.88 10.37
N THR A 315 20.74 -12.94 9.65
CA THR A 315 20.55 -12.84 8.20
C THR A 315 21.84 -12.49 7.45
N THR A 316 21.87 -12.85 6.17
CA THR A 316 22.91 -12.49 5.20
C THR A 316 22.43 -11.50 4.15
N GLU A 317 21.14 -11.12 4.20
CA GLU A 317 20.50 -10.17 3.30
C GLU A 317 19.53 -9.29 4.12
N PHE A 318 19.23 -8.07 3.68
CA PHE A 318 18.25 -7.23 4.37
C PHE A 318 16.93 -7.16 3.60
N GLY A 319 15.83 -6.95 4.34
CA GLY A 319 14.48 -6.83 3.79
C GLY A 319 13.49 -6.27 4.80
N GLN A 320 12.27 -6.79 4.79
CA GLN A 320 11.26 -6.44 5.78
C GLN A 320 11.26 -7.45 6.93
N TYR A 321 11.08 -6.97 8.15
CA TYR A 321 11.03 -7.83 9.33
C TYR A 321 9.76 -7.57 10.13
N THR A 322 9.09 -8.63 10.56
CA THR A 322 7.85 -8.54 11.37
C THR A 322 7.75 -9.77 12.28
N GLY A 323 6.69 -9.84 13.10
CA GLY A 323 6.38 -11.01 13.90
C GLY A 323 5.08 -11.65 13.41
N SER A 324 5.08 -12.97 13.22
CA SER A 324 3.89 -13.73 12.86
C SER A 324 3.99 -15.14 13.44
N SER A 325 2.87 -15.73 13.86
CA SER A 325 2.85 -17.17 14.11
C SER A 325 2.99 -17.96 12.81
N THR A 326 3.46 -19.20 12.92
CA THR A 326 3.60 -20.13 11.79
C THR A 326 2.37 -21.00 11.59
N ASN A 327 1.31 -20.76 12.36
CA ASN A 327 -0.03 -21.25 12.03
C ASN A 327 -0.58 -20.41 10.88
N TRP A 328 0.19 -20.38 9.79
CA TRP A 328 -0.35 -20.06 8.49
C TRP A 328 -1.35 -21.17 8.26
N VAL A 329 -2.62 -20.83 8.38
CA VAL A 329 -3.61 -21.59 7.63
C VAL A 329 -3.22 -21.32 6.18
N LEU A 330 -2.35 -22.16 5.64
CA LEU A 330 -2.23 -22.35 4.21
C LEU A 330 -3.62 -22.87 3.87
N GLY A 331 -4.51 -21.94 3.52
CA GLY A 331 -5.87 -22.29 3.10
C GLY A 331 -5.78 -23.33 1.99
N CYS A 332 -6.84 -24.11 1.81
CA CYS A 332 -6.97 -25.18 0.83
C CYS A 332 -6.10 -24.99 -0.44
N GLU A 333 -5.12 -25.86 -0.65
CA GLU A 333 -4.28 -25.86 -1.84
C GLU A 333 -4.97 -26.64 -2.96
N LEU A 334 -5.54 -25.92 -3.94
CA LEU A 334 -6.21 -26.51 -5.09
C LEU A 334 -5.20 -26.86 -6.18
N THR A 335 -5.10 -28.14 -6.54
CA THR A 335 -4.21 -28.58 -7.64
C THR A 335 -4.93 -28.64 -8.98
N LYS A 336 -6.25 -28.78 -8.96
CA LYS A 336 -7.06 -28.97 -10.16
C LYS A 336 -8.48 -28.47 -9.96
N PHE A 337 -9.05 -27.81 -10.97
CA PHE A 337 -10.47 -27.55 -11.08
C PHE A 337 -10.88 -27.53 -12.55
N GLU A 338 -11.80 -28.39 -12.93
CA GLU A 338 -12.23 -28.59 -14.31
C GLU A 338 -13.74 -28.77 -14.40
N ALA A 339 -14.28 -28.44 -15.57
CA ALA A 339 -15.69 -28.60 -15.92
C ALA A 339 -15.78 -29.42 -17.21
N THR A 340 -16.64 -30.44 -17.22
CA THR A 340 -16.93 -31.25 -18.40
C THR A 340 -18.43 -31.32 -18.64
N GLU A 341 -18.84 -31.15 -19.90
CA GLU A 341 -20.24 -31.28 -20.30
C GLU A 341 -20.56 -32.77 -20.44
N GLU A 342 -21.55 -33.23 -19.68
CA GLU A 342 -22.17 -34.53 -19.81
C GLU A 342 -23.59 -34.38 -20.37
N ASN A 343 -24.19 -35.45 -20.89
CA ASN A 343 -25.47 -35.40 -21.64
C ASN A 343 -26.64 -34.68 -20.90
N ALA A 344 -26.60 -34.57 -19.57
CA ALA A 344 -27.67 -34.00 -18.76
C ALA A 344 -27.20 -33.05 -17.65
N PHE A 345 -25.89 -32.79 -17.52
CA PHE A 345 -25.34 -31.87 -16.50
C PHE A 345 -23.91 -31.44 -16.88
N VAL A 346 -23.42 -30.36 -16.28
CA VAL A 346 -21.98 -30.03 -16.26
C VAL A 346 -21.36 -30.63 -15.01
N SER A 347 -20.38 -31.52 -15.18
CA SER A 347 -19.63 -32.10 -14.07
C SER A 347 -18.43 -31.21 -13.72
N LEU A 348 -18.43 -30.69 -12.50
CA LEU A 348 -17.33 -29.92 -11.92
C LEU A 348 -16.51 -30.83 -11.03
N ASN A 349 -15.20 -30.91 -11.27
CA ASN A 349 -14.31 -31.79 -10.52
C ASN A 349 -13.08 -31.01 -10.04
N TRP A 350 -12.72 -31.18 -8.77
CA TRP A 350 -11.51 -30.55 -8.22
C TRP A 350 -10.75 -31.47 -7.29
N ILE A 351 -9.47 -31.14 -7.13
CA ILE A 351 -8.53 -31.87 -6.28
C ILE A 351 -7.80 -30.87 -5.38
N THR A 352 -7.74 -31.19 -4.10
CA THR A 352 -6.95 -30.46 -3.10
C THR A 352 -5.70 -31.25 -2.78
N ALA A 353 -4.53 -30.61 -2.74
CA ALA A 353 -3.28 -31.22 -2.25
C ALA A 353 -3.22 -31.22 -0.73
N SER A 354 -3.73 -30.17 -0.12
CA SER A 354 -3.85 -30.02 1.32
C SER A 354 -5.04 -29.15 1.68
N GLU A 355 -5.62 -29.40 2.85
CA GLU A 355 -6.71 -28.65 3.45
C GLU A 355 -6.34 -28.35 4.90
N SER A 356 -6.51 -27.11 5.31
CA SER A 356 -6.28 -26.68 6.69
C SER A 356 -7.39 -25.75 7.10
N ASP A 357 -8.09 -26.11 8.18
CA ASP A 357 -9.27 -25.42 8.69
C ASP A 357 -10.38 -25.16 7.63
N THR A 358 -10.37 -25.91 6.53
CA THR A 358 -11.28 -25.70 5.41
C THR A 358 -12.63 -26.31 5.72
N LYS A 359 -13.68 -25.48 5.79
CA LYS A 359 -15.02 -25.94 6.14
C LYS A 359 -15.78 -26.49 4.94
N GLN A 360 -15.80 -25.74 3.84
CA GLN A 360 -16.61 -26.07 2.67
C GLN A 360 -16.16 -25.32 1.42
N PHE A 361 -16.55 -25.86 0.27
CA PHE A 361 -16.48 -25.22 -1.04
C PHE A 361 -17.88 -24.76 -1.45
N GLU A 362 -18.02 -23.48 -1.76
CA GLU A 362 -19.18 -22.93 -2.46
C GLU A 362 -18.89 -22.93 -3.95
N ILE A 363 -19.74 -23.60 -4.72
CA ILE A 363 -19.63 -23.66 -6.17
C ILE A 363 -20.39 -22.46 -6.73
N GLU A 364 -19.70 -21.63 -7.47
CA GLU A 364 -20.27 -20.43 -8.07
C GLU A 364 -20.25 -20.50 -9.59
N ARG A 365 -21.34 -20.05 -10.22
CA ARG A 365 -21.56 -20.04 -11.67
C ARG A 365 -21.88 -18.65 -12.18
N SER A 366 -21.44 -18.34 -13.40
CA SER A 366 -21.75 -17.10 -14.09
C SER A 366 -21.98 -17.34 -15.59
N ILE A 367 -22.78 -16.49 -16.22
CA ILE A 367 -23.00 -16.45 -17.68
C ILE A 367 -22.23 -15.31 -18.36
N ASP A 368 -21.67 -14.37 -17.59
CA ASP A 368 -20.98 -13.16 -18.07
C ASP A 368 -19.55 -13.02 -17.52
N ALA A 369 -19.10 -13.98 -16.70
CA ALA A 369 -17.83 -13.97 -15.95
C ALA A 369 -17.65 -12.81 -14.97
N VAL A 370 -18.73 -12.08 -14.64
CA VAL A 370 -18.72 -10.92 -13.74
C VAL A 370 -19.63 -11.18 -12.55
N ASN A 371 -20.89 -11.53 -12.81
CA ASN A 371 -21.89 -11.80 -11.80
C ASN A 371 -21.95 -13.31 -11.56
N PHE A 372 -21.51 -13.73 -10.37
CA PHE A 372 -21.49 -15.13 -9.96
C PHE A 372 -22.61 -15.41 -8.94
N GLU A 373 -23.35 -16.47 -9.17
CA GLU A 373 -24.36 -17.01 -8.24
C GLU A 373 -23.87 -18.32 -7.63
N GLN A 374 -24.20 -18.57 -6.38
CA GLN A 374 -23.92 -19.83 -5.72
C GLN A 374 -24.92 -20.89 -6.19
N ILE A 375 -24.43 -22.00 -6.73
CA ILE A 375 -25.25 -23.12 -7.22
C ILE A 375 -25.12 -24.37 -6.36
N GLY A 376 -24.15 -24.44 -5.45
CA GLY A 376 -23.94 -25.61 -4.60
C GLY A 376 -22.95 -25.39 -3.46
N ILE A 377 -22.96 -26.33 -2.52
CA ILE A 377 -22.00 -26.40 -1.41
C ILE A 377 -21.54 -27.85 -1.28
N VAL A 378 -20.23 -28.05 -1.14
CA VAL A 378 -19.63 -29.35 -0.82
C VAL A 378 -18.76 -29.19 0.42
N SER A 379 -19.01 -29.99 1.46
CA SER A 379 -18.18 -29.99 2.67
C SER A 379 -16.77 -30.47 2.35
N ALA A 380 -15.79 -29.78 2.93
CA ALA A 380 -14.38 -30.15 2.82
C ALA A 380 -14.01 -31.20 3.89
N ALA A 381 -12.81 -31.76 3.80
CA ALA A 381 -12.28 -32.72 4.78
C ALA A 381 -11.90 -32.05 6.11
N GLY A 382 -11.88 -30.72 6.20
CA GLY A 382 -11.50 -29.97 7.39
C GLY A 382 -9.99 -29.77 7.45
N ASN A 383 -9.27 -30.86 7.70
CA ASN A 383 -7.81 -30.89 7.76
C ASN A 383 -7.29 -32.14 7.07
N SER A 384 -6.50 -31.98 6.01
CA SER A 384 -5.93 -33.09 5.24
C SER A 384 -4.59 -32.68 4.62
N ASN A 385 -3.63 -33.61 4.61
CA ASN A 385 -2.37 -33.49 3.85
C ASN A 385 -2.31 -34.54 2.73
N GLU A 386 -3.44 -35.18 2.40
CA GLU A 386 -3.59 -36.14 1.31
C GLU A 386 -4.41 -35.51 0.18
N LEU A 387 -4.27 -36.06 -1.03
CA LEU A 387 -5.09 -35.64 -2.18
C LEU A 387 -6.56 -35.99 -1.93
N ASN A 388 -7.42 -34.98 -1.83
CA ASN A 388 -8.87 -35.19 -1.75
C ASN A 388 -9.53 -34.83 -3.08
N TYR A 389 -10.52 -35.63 -3.47
CA TYR A 389 -11.20 -35.54 -4.75
C TYR A 389 -12.66 -35.19 -4.51
N TYR A 390 -13.13 -34.15 -5.20
CA TYR A 390 -14.48 -33.64 -5.04
C TYR A 390 -15.14 -33.47 -6.39
N SER A 391 -16.47 -33.53 -6.38
CA SER A 391 -17.29 -33.30 -7.56
C SER A 391 -18.61 -32.62 -7.23
N PHE A 392 -19.15 -31.90 -8.21
CA PHE A 392 -20.48 -31.30 -8.17
C PHE A 392 -21.10 -31.33 -9.57
N ASN A 393 -22.38 -31.67 -9.68
CA ASN A 393 -23.09 -31.71 -10.96
C ASN A 393 -24.07 -30.53 -11.05
N ASP A 394 -23.88 -29.68 -12.07
CA ASP A 394 -24.84 -28.63 -12.40
C ASP A 394 -25.84 -29.13 -13.45
N GLU A 395 -27.04 -29.46 -13.01
CA GLU A 395 -28.14 -29.93 -13.86
C GLU A 395 -28.92 -28.77 -14.53
N ASN A 396 -28.71 -27.52 -14.11
CA ASN A 396 -29.49 -26.35 -14.55
C ASN A 396 -28.74 -25.49 -15.58
N PHE A 397 -28.09 -26.11 -16.56
CA PHE A 397 -27.13 -25.48 -17.48
C PHE A 397 -27.62 -25.32 -18.93
N SER A 398 -28.90 -25.56 -19.23
CA SER A 398 -29.41 -25.65 -20.61
C SER A 398 -29.75 -24.32 -21.29
N ASN A 399 -29.71 -23.21 -20.57
CA ASN A 399 -30.24 -21.93 -21.04
C ASN A 399 -29.22 -21.07 -21.80
N HIS A 400 -27.93 -21.39 -21.70
CA HIS A 400 -26.86 -20.59 -22.30
C HIS A 400 -25.81 -21.48 -22.97
N SER A 401 -25.16 -20.94 -24.01
CA SER A 401 -24.12 -21.66 -24.75
C SER A 401 -22.76 -21.62 -24.06
N ILE A 402 -22.59 -20.79 -23.03
CA ILE A 402 -21.34 -20.61 -22.28
C ILE A 402 -21.66 -20.46 -20.79
N TYR A 403 -20.86 -21.12 -19.96
CA TYR A 403 -20.85 -20.92 -18.52
C TYR A 403 -19.44 -20.77 -17.99
N TYR A 404 -19.32 -20.03 -16.89
CA TYR A 404 -18.11 -19.83 -16.12
C TYR A 404 -18.34 -20.37 -14.71
N TYR A 405 -17.34 -21.07 -14.17
CA TYR A 405 -17.39 -21.64 -12.82
C TYR A 405 -16.16 -21.24 -12.02
N ARG A 406 -16.34 -21.10 -10.71
CA ARG A 406 -15.24 -20.94 -9.75
C ARG A 406 -15.63 -21.60 -8.42
N LEU A 407 -14.64 -21.93 -7.62
CA LEU A 407 -14.81 -22.37 -6.25
C LEU A 407 -14.53 -21.20 -5.31
N LYS A 408 -15.40 -21.02 -4.33
CA LYS A 408 -15.21 -20.13 -3.21
C LYS A 408 -15.06 -20.99 -1.96
N THR A 409 -13.85 -21.05 -1.44
CA THR A 409 -13.51 -21.84 -0.26
C THR A 409 -13.81 -21.02 0.99
N ILE A 410 -14.43 -21.65 1.98
CA ILE A 410 -14.75 -21.06 3.28
C ILE A 410 -14.05 -21.88 4.37
N ASP A 411 -13.29 -21.22 5.24
CA ASP A 411 -12.66 -21.84 6.41
C ASP A 411 -13.59 -21.79 7.64
N ASN A 412 -13.33 -22.59 8.70
CA ASN A 412 -14.17 -22.56 9.92
C ASN A 412 -14.13 -21.21 10.62
N ASN A 413 -13.02 -20.48 10.49
CA ASN A 413 -12.85 -19.11 10.98
C ASN A 413 -13.59 -18.05 10.14
N GLY A 414 -14.21 -18.45 9.01
CA GLY A 414 -14.95 -17.57 8.10
C GLY A 414 -14.11 -16.89 7.01
N SER A 415 -12.81 -17.20 6.91
CA SER A 415 -11.95 -16.72 5.82
C SER A 415 -12.41 -17.27 4.47
N ILE A 416 -12.17 -16.49 3.41
CA ILE A 416 -12.66 -16.78 2.06
C ILE A 416 -11.51 -16.72 1.06
N SER A 417 -11.38 -17.74 0.22
CA SER A 417 -10.50 -17.72 -0.97
C SER A 417 -11.27 -18.13 -2.22
N ILE A 418 -10.86 -17.63 -3.40
CA ILE A 418 -11.52 -17.89 -4.68
C ILE A 418 -10.52 -18.54 -5.63
N SER A 419 -10.93 -19.62 -6.31
CA SER A 419 -10.11 -20.29 -7.32
C SER A 419 -9.99 -19.49 -8.61
N ASN A 420 -9.14 -19.96 -9.53
CA ASN A 420 -9.24 -19.56 -10.93
C ASN A 420 -10.65 -19.84 -11.47
N THR A 421 -11.13 -18.98 -12.37
CA THR A 421 -12.39 -19.18 -13.08
C THR A 421 -12.16 -20.03 -14.32
N ILE A 422 -12.96 -21.08 -14.49
CA ILE A 422 -12.94 -21.96 -15.66
C ILE A 422 -14.14 -21.68 -16.55
N LYS A 423 -13.97 -21.83 -17.87
CA LYS A 423 -15.00 -21.62 -18.88
C LYS A 423 -15.34 -22.93 -19.57
N ILE A 424 -16.63 -23.17 -19.83
CA ILE A 424 -17.12 -24.26 -20.65
C ILE A 424 -18.13 -23.75 -21.68
N ASN A 425 -18.12 -24.35 -22.88
CA ASN A 425 -19.12 -24.12 -23.92
C ASN A 425 -20.06 -25.34 -23.97
N ILE A 426 -21.36 -25.09 -23.99
CA ILE A 426 -22.42 -26.11 -23.97
C ILE A 426 -22.86 -26.41 -25.40
N LYS A 427 -22.86 -27.69 -25.76
CA LYS A 427 -23.33 -28.18 -27.06
C LYS A 427 -24.85 -28.32 -27.01
N LYS A 428 -25.58 -27.37 -27.58
CA LYS A 428 -27.03 -27.55 -27.78
C LYS A 428 -27.26 -28.67 -28.79
N SER A 429 -28.14 -29.62 -28.45
CA SER A 429 -28.63 -30.62 -29.41
C SER A 429 -29.52 -29.92 -30.43
N GLN A 430 -29.03 -29.69 -31.65
CA GLN A 430 -29.84 -29.11 -32.72
C GLN A 430 -30.97 -30.06 -33.12
N SER A 431 -32.20 -29.55 -33.15
CA SER A 431 -33.32 -30.25 -33.77
C SER A 431 -33.15 -30.19 -35.30
N LEU A 432 -33.35 -31.31 -36.01
CA LEU A 432 -33.31 -31.29 -37.47
C LEU A 432 -34.45 -30.42 -38.01
N PRO A 433 -34.22 -29.55 -39.00
CA PRO A 433 -35.27 -28.69 -39.54
C PRO A 433 -36.41 -29.53 -40.11
N THR A 434 -37.64 -29.09 -39.87
CA THR A 434 -38.85 -29.76 -40.37
C THR A 434 -39.48 -28.93 -41.47
N THR A 435 -39.99 -29.60 -42.51
CA THR A 435 -40.64 -28.94 -43.66
C THR A 435 -42.05 -29.49 -43.87
N ILE A 436 -43.02 -28.60 -44.02
CA ILE A 436 -44.45 -28.94 -44.21
C ILE A 436 -45.01 -28.12 -45.38
N PHE A 437 -45.85 -28.74 -46.20
CA PHE A 437 -46.68 -28.03 -47.18
C PHE A 437 -48.05 -27.70 -46.56
N ASP A 438 -48.33 -26.41 -46.36
CA ASP A 438 -49.63 -25.90 -45.95
C ASP A 438 -50.52 -25.68 -47.18
N LYS A 439 -51.34 -26.69 -47.47
CA LYS A 439 -52.29 -26.66 -48.58
C LYS A 439 -53.33 -25.55 -48.50
N SER A 440 -53.71 -25.12 -47.30
CA SER A 440 -54.80 -24.15 -47.12
C SER A 440 -54.42 -22.74 -47.59
N ASN A 441 -53.14 -22.40 -47.43
CA ASN A 441 -52.58 -21.10 -47.80
C ASN A 441 -51.62 -21.19 -49.00
N ASN A 442 -51.43 -22.39 -49.55
CA ASN A 442 -50.50 -22.71 -50.62
C ASN A 442 -49.06 -22.25 -50.31
N GLN A 443 -48.55 -22.67 -49.15
CA GLN A 443 -47.25 -22.26 -48.61
C GLN A 443 -46.40 -23.45 -48.20
N ILE A 444 -45.08 -23.29 -48.26
CA ILE A 444 -44.10 -24.21 -47.66
C ILE A 444 -43.60 -23.56 -46.37
N ILE A 445 -43.72 -24.29 -45.26
CA ILE A 445 -43.29 -23.86 -43.94
C ILE A 445 -42.07 -24.69 -43.56
N VAL A 446 -40.97 -23.99 -43.25
CA VAL A 446 -39.74 -24.58 -42.72
C VAL A 446 -39.55 -24.10 -41.28
N ASN A 447 -39.54 -25.03 -40.33
CA ASN A 447 -39.20 -24.73 -38.95
C ASN A 447 -37.74 -25.11 -38.71
N ASN A 448 -36.95 -24.17 -38.20
CA ASN A 448 -35.52 -24.36 -37.95
C ASN A 448 -35.10 -23.69 -36.64
N ASP A 449 -34.38 -24.41 -35.79
CA ASP A 449 -33.80 -23.86 -34.57
C ASP A 449 -32.36 -23.41 -34.87
N SER A 450 -32.07 -22.11 -34.69
CA SER A 450 -30.73 -21.56 -34.95
C SER A 450 -30.01 -21.20 -33.65
N GLU A 451 -28.69 -21.42 -33.62
CA GLU A 451 -27.83 -21.07 -32.49
C GLU A 451 -27.43 -19.58 -32.48
N LEU A 452 -27.45 -18.93 -33.64
CA LEU A 452 -26.99 -17.55 -33.82
C LEU A 452 -27.83 -16.85 -34.87
N ASN A 453 -27.74 -15.52 -34.89
CA ASN A 453 -28.32 -14.72 -35.95
C ASN A 453 -27.42 -14.81 -37.20
N HIS A 454 -27.96 -15.30 -38.31
CA HIS A 454 -27.22 -15.38 -39.59
C HIS A 454 -28.16 -15.60 -40.79
N PRO A 455 -27.70 -15.29 -42.01
CA PRO A 455 -28.47 -15.58 -43.21
C PRO A 455 -28.54 -17.09 -43.50
N CYS A 456 -29.62 -17.51 -44.17
CA CYS A 456 -29.88 -18.85 -44.64
C CYS A 456 -30.53 -18.81 -46.03
N LEU A 457 -30.15 -19.75 -46.90
CA LEU A 457 -30.74 -19.93 -48.23
C LEU A 457 -31.60 -21.19 -48.25
N ILE A 458 -32.87 -21.04 -48.60
CA ILE A 458 -33.78 -22.17 -48.86
C ILE A 458 -34.03 -22.30 -50.35
N GLN A 459 -33.85 -23.50 -50.87
CA GLN A 459 -34.09 -23.83 -52.28
C GLN A 459 -35.13 -24.94 -52.41
N ILE A 460 -36.09 -24.75 -53.31
CA ILE A 460 -37.04 -25.77 -53.73
C ILE A 460 -36.56 -26.33 -55.06
N ILE A 461 -36.22 -27.61 -55.09
CA ILE A 461 -35.59 -28.28 -56.23
C ILE A 461 -36.55 -29.33 -56.77
N GLY A 462 -36.85 -29.26 -58.07
CA GLY A 462 -37.69 -30.26 -58.76
C GLY A 462 -36.98 -31.60 -58.90
N PHE A 463 -37.73 -32.65 -59.23
CA PHE A 463 -37.15 -34.00 -59.44
C PHE A 463 -36.17 -34.05 -60.61
N ASP A 464 -36.24 -33.11 -61.55
CA ASP A 464 -35.32 -32.95 -62.68
C ASP A 464 -34.01 -32.23 -62.27
N GLY A 465 -33.87 -31.88 -60.98
CA GLY A 465 -32.70 -31.21 -60.41
C GLY A 465 -32.69 -29.70 -60.61
N LYS A 466 -33.73 -29.11 -61.22
CA LYS A 466 -33.80 -27.65 -61.40
C LYS A 466 -34.30 -26.96 -60.15
N ILE A 467 -33.73 -25.80 -59.85
CA ILE A 467 -34.20 -24.92 -58.79
C ILE A 467 -35.47 -24.22 -59.27
N VAL A 468 -36.57 -24.43 -58.55
CA VAL A 468 -37.90 -23.87 -58.83
C VAL A 468 -38.14 -22.61 -58.00
N SER A 469 -37.61 -22.55 -56.78
CA SER A 469 -37.58 -21.34 -55.95
C SER A 469 -36.30 -21.27 -55.14
N ALA A 470 -35.82 -20.05 -54.87
CA ALA A 470 -34.71 -19.78 -53.98
C ALA A 470 -35.01 -18.52 -53.17
N ASN A 471 -34.98 -18.63 -51.84
CA ASN A 471 -35.34 -17.57 -50.91
C ASN A 471 -34.28 -17.44 -49.82
N GLU A 472 -33.81 -16.22 -49.60
CA GLU A 472 -32.91 -15.88 -48.50
C GLU A 472 -33.72 -15.40 -47.29
N PHE A 473 -33.33 -15.89 -46.11
CA PHE A 473 -33.92 -15.52 -44.83
C PHE A 473 -32.82 -15.17 -43.83
N GLU A 474 -33.14 -14.29 -42.87
CA GLU A 474 -32.31 -14.10 -41.68
C GLU A 474 -32.87 -14.97 -40.56
N LEU A 475 -32.06 -15.91 -40.06
CA LEU A 475 -32.40 -16.68 -38.86
C LEU A 475 -32.09 -15.85 -37.63
N THR A 476 -32.96 -15.97 -36.63
CA THR A 476 -32.72 -15.47 -35.27
C THR A 476 -32.36 -16.61 -34.34
N GLU A 477 -31.57 -16.34 -33.30
CA GLU A 477 -31.30 -17.31 -32.24
C GLU A 477 -32.61 -17.84 -31.65
N GLY A 478 -32.75 -19.17 -31.59
CA GLY A 478 -33.96 -19.87 -31.17
C GLY A 478 -34.80 -20.39 -32.33
N ALA A 479 -36.11 -20.56 -32.09
CA ALA A 479 -37.03 -21.19 -33.04
C ALA A 479 -37.46 -20.23 -34.16
N ASN A 480 -37.22 -20.61 -35.40
CA ASN A 480 -37.59 -19.85 -36.59
C ASN A 480 -38.69 -20.56 -37.38
N LYS A 481 -39.65 -19.77 -37.90
CA LYS A 481 -40.69 -20.23 -38.83
C LYS A 481 -40.55 -19.44 -40.13
N LEU A 482 -40.11 -20.12 -41.19
CA LEU A 482 -39.82 -19.55 -42.50
C LEU A 482 -40.92 -19.97 -43.47
N VAL A 483 -41.44 -19.02 -44.24
CA VAL A 483 -42.61 -19.23 -45.09
C VAL A 483 -42.26 -18.87 -46.54
N ILE A 484 -42.51 -19.80 -47.45
CA ILE A 484 -42.28 -19.65 -48.89
C ILE A 484 -43.64 -19.79 -49.60
N ASP A 485 -43.95 -18.85 -50.48
CA ASP A 485 -45.15 -18.90 -51.32
C ASP A 485 -45.00 -19.99 -52.41
N ALA A 486 -45.97 -20.90 -52.52
CA ALA A 486 -46.00 -21.98 -53.49
C ALA A 486 -46.95 -21.74 -54.67
N ASN A 487 -47.49 -20.53 -54.86
CA ASN A 487 -48.46 -20.20 -55.92
C ASN A 487 -47.98 -20.42 -57.35
N LEU A 488 -46.66 -20.43 -57.58
CA LEU A 488 -46.06 -20.66 -58.89
C LEU A 488 -45.39 -22.04 -59.00
N ILE A 489 -45.59 -22.91 -57.99
CA ILE A 489 -45.01 -24.25 -57.94
C ILE A 489 -46.09 -25.26 -58.31
N GLU A 490 -45.84 -26.05 -59.36
CA GLU A 490 -46.77 -27.08 -59.81
C GLU A 490 -46.87 -28.25 -58.81
N ASN A 491 -47.93 -29.05 -58.93
CA ASN A 491 -48.06 -30.26 -58.12
C ASN A 491 -46.96 -31.27 -58.50
N GLY A 492 -46.26 -31.80 -57.51
CA GLY A 492 -45.11 -32.67 -57.75
C GLY A 492 -44.29 -33.00 -56.51
N ILE A 493 -43.22 -33.77 -56.73
CA ILE A 493 -42.24 -34.11 -55.70
C ILE A 493 -41.05 -33.15 -55.80
N TYR A 494 -40.68 -32.58 -54.67
CA TYR A 494 -39.61 -31.61 -54.54
C TYR A 494 -38.63 -32.01 -53.44
N ILE A 495 -37.42 -31.48 -53.52
CA ILE A 495 -36.44 -31.47 -52.44
C ILE A 495 -36.36 -30.03 -51.92
N VAL A 496 -36.60 -29.86 -50.63
CA VAL A 496 -36.37 -28.60 -49.92
C VAL A 496 -34.98 -28.68 -49.30
N SER A 497 -34.07 -27.86 -49.81
CA SER A 497 -32.70 -27.74 -49.34
C SER A 497 -32.55 -26.48 -48.50
N ILE A 498 -31.95 -26.60 -47.32
CA ILE A 498 -31.66 -25.52 -46.40
C ILE A 498 -30.15 -25.46 -46.27
N LYS A 499 -29.57 -24.32 -46.63
CA LYS A 499 -28.14 -24.08 -46.56
C LYS A 499 -27.85 -22.86 -45.71
N ASP A 500 -27.06 -23.05 -44.66
CA ASP A 500 -26.52 -21.97 -43.85
C ASP A 500 -24.98 -22.05 -43.79
N ASN A 501 -24.37 -21.24 -42.91
CA ASN A 501 -22.92 -21.09 -42.82
C ASN A 501 -22.20 -22.35 -42.28
N SER A 502 -22.90 -23.31 -41.67
CA SER A 502 -22.29 -24.49 -41.05
C SER A 502 -22.93 -25.81 -41.43
N GLN A 503 -24.13 -25.83 -42.03
CA GLN A 503 -24.89 -27.04 -42.33
C GLN A 503 -25.64 -27.01 -43.66
N PHE A 504 -25.84 -28.22 -44.20
CA PHE A 504 -26.70 -28.51 -45.32
C PHE A 504 -27.71 -29.57 -44.88
N SER A 505 -29.00 -29.24 -44.94
CA SER A 505 -30.09 -30.19 -44.70
C SER A 505 -31.00 -30.25 -45.92
N SER A 506 -31.56 -31.42 -46.20
CA SER A 506 -32.53 -31.58 -47.27
C SER A 506 -33.66 -32.51 -46.87
N THR A 507 -34.89 -32.14 -47.23
CA THR A 507 -36.10 -32.93 -46.97
C THR A 507 -36.91 -33.08 -48.24
N LYS A 508 -37.45 -34.28 -48.47
CA LYS A 508 -38.37 -34.54 -49.57
C LYS A 508 -39.76 -34.00 -49.23
N LEU A 509 -40.37 -33.24 -50.14
CA LEU A 509 -41.71 -32.66 -49.99
C LEU A 509 -42.60 -33.06 -51.16
N LEU A 510 -43.88 -33.33 -50.90
CA LEU A 510 -44.91 -33.56 -51.91
C LEU A 510 -45.91 -32.39 -51.89
N ILE A 511 -46.12 -31.75 -53.05
CA ILE A 511 -47.07 -30.66 -53.26
C ILE A 511 -48.23 -31.21 -54.11
N TYR A 512 -49.48 -31.06 -53.67
CA TYR A 512 -50.66 -31.70 -54.28
C TYR A 512 -51.98 -30.95 -54.09
#